data_AF-A0A7Y5R550-F1
#
_entry.id   AF-A0A7Y5R550-F1
#
_cell.length_a   1.000
_cell.length_b   1.000
_cell.length_c   1.000
_cell.angle_alpha   90.00
_cell.angle_beta   90.00
_cell.angle_gamma   90.00
#
_symmetry.space_group_name_H-M   'P 1'
#
loop_
_entity.id
_entity.type
_entity.pdbx_description
1 polymer ?
#
loop_
_entity_poly.entity_id
_entity_poly.type
_entity_poly.pdbx_seq_one_letter_code
_entity_poly.pdbx_strand_id
1 'polypeptide(L)'
;MQINAFIRVCGVCTALLLPVFCLHAQELRENERGEKIIVYPDGSWQYFGDFAAPAPDNADAASKKEKEGNKYPIFVGTVNPLESPVSVTEEDIFKIAVRRSQLAQDAASIAEKRAKEAVKAREAIEKEYTTLQNRPGTDADDLRQVQIRLDAARRAENETTLEMGRASEEVSRATKLTEKGNYLTEFKSTQQAKQQQSKLSKTQKLLAAEPFENLIPLSDNTTAGLTDRNLDLIVNPPAALCRMAYEGKDDASGQWRRDVQKQLLFTHTDERLRMFLKDKEYLRCEGFFTSLGGYRFLTLQFSFAYPNAREAYGFIEKGSTLTIKQLDGNFINLRAGKMDRGSYDTETEILTYRVHYPIDRGQMNLLKESEVDSILVFWSTGYEEYQVYQLDFFINQITCLEK
;
A
#
# COMPACT_ATOMS: atom_id res chain seq x y z
N MET A 1 -71.19 21.83 50.14
CA MET A 1 -71.30 22.51 48.84
C MET A 1 -69.95 22.44 48.15
N GLN A 2 -69.92 21.78 46.97
CA GLN A 2 -68.95 21.85 45.85
C GLN A 2 -67.43 21.96 46.16
N ILE A 3 -66.64 20.88 46.07
CA ILE A 3 -66.02 20.19 44.89
C ILE A 3 -64.55 20.62 44.66
N ASN A 4 -63.67 19.66 44.98
CA ASN A 4 -62.41 19.21 44.35
C ASN A 4 -61.32 20.19 43.86
N ALA A 5 -60.09 19.97 44.35
CA ALA A 5 -59.01 19.45 43.49
C ALA A 5 -57.83 18.89 44.33
N PHE A 6 -57.51 17.63 44.07
CA PHE A 6 -56.36 16.85 44.54
C PHE A 6 -55.23 17.03 43.52
N ILE A 7 -54.00 17.37 43.95
CA ILE A 7 -52.78 17.09 43.15
C ILE A 7 -51.70 16.54 44.10
N ARG A 8 -51.36 15.27 43.89
CA ARG A 8 -50.27 14.53 44.53
C ARG A 8 -49.04 14.55 43.61
N VAL A 9 -47.89 14.75 44.25
CA VAL A 9 -46.60 14.06 44.09
C VAL A 9 -46.39 13.26 42.79
N CYS A 10 -45.40 13.66 41.98
CA CYS A 10 -44.74 12.76 41.04
C CYS A 10 -43.25 13.16 40.89
N GLY A 11 -42.37 12.34 41.47
CA GLY A 11 -40.93 12.43 41.31
C GLY A 11 -40.49 11.67 40.05
N VAL A 12 -40.04 12.46 39.07
CA VAL A 12 -38.96 12.21 38.09
C VAL A 12 -38.71 10.73 37.69
N CYS A 13 -39.36 10.31 36.61
CA CYS A 13 -38.86 9.28 35.69
C CYS A 13 -38.42 9.97 34.39
N THR A 14 -37.14 10.24 34.24
CA THR A 14 -36.53 10.72 32.99
C THR A 14 -36.43 9.57 32.00
N ALA A 15 -37.46 9.44 31.16
CA ALA A 15 -37.44 8.57 29.99
C ALA A 15 -36.44 9.12 28.95
N LEU A 16 -35.50 8.26 28.56
CA LEU A 16 -34.53 8.47 27.49
C LEU A 16 -35.29 8.61 26.15
N LEU A 17 -35.48 9.84 25.66
CA LEU A 17 -35.94 10.11 24.30
C LEU A 17 -34.71 10.13 23.37
N LEU A 18 -34.40 8.99 22.76
CA LEU A 18 -33.54 8.91 21.59
C LEU A 18 -34.28 9.47 20.37
N PRO A 19 -33.74 10.47 19.64
CA PRO A 19 -34.32 10.88 18.38
C PRO A 19 -34.11 9.77 17.35
N VAL A 20 -35.21 9.19 16.89
CA VAL A 20 -35.23 8.30 15.72
C VAL A 20 -34.90 9.16 14.50
N PHE A 21 -33.66 9.11 14.04
CA PHE A 21 -33.31 9.58 12.71
C PHE A 21 -33.97 8.63 11.70
N CYS A 22 -35.09 9.05 11.12
CA CYS A 22 -35.65 8.41 9.93
C CYS A 22 -34.65 8.57 8.78
N LEU A 23 -33.87 7.52 8.50
CA LEU A 23 -33.15 7.34 7.25
C LEU A 23 -34.18 7.33 6.11
N HIS A 24 -34.36 8.46 5.45
CA HIS A 24 -35.12 8.53 4.20
C HIS A 24 -34.24 7.93 3.11
N ALA A 25 -34.39 6.63 2.88
CA ALA A 25 -33.79 5.95 1.75
C ALA A 25 -34.35 6.56 0.45
N GLN A 26 -33.47 6.89 -0.49
CA GLN A 26 -33.86 7.29 -1.84
C GLN A 26 -34.64 6.15 -2.51
N GLU A 27 -35.84 6.45 -2.98
CA GLU A 27 -36.72 5.46 -3.59
C GLU A 27 -36.52 5.47 -5.11
N LEU A 28 -36.08 4.34 -5.67
CA LEU A 28 -36.10 4.11 -7.10
C LEU A 28 -37.53 3.77 -7.53
N ARG A 29 -38.07 4.52 -8.48
CA ARG A 29 -39.39 4.26 -9.08
C ARG A 29 -39.24 4.01 -10.58
N GLU A 30 -40.24 3.41 -11.20
CA GLU A 30 -40.30 3.22 -12.66
C GLU A 30 -41.42 4.10 -13.23
N ASN A 31 -41.15 4.78 -14.35
CA ASN A 31 -42.16 5.56 -15.06
C ASN A 31 -43.08 4.65 -15.90
N GLU A 32 -44.11 5.23 -16.53
CA GLU A 32 -45.09 4.49 -17.36
C GLU A 32 -44.47 3.77 -18.58
N ARG A 33 -43.19 4.03 -18.90
CA ARG A 33 -42.42 3.38 -19.97
C ARG A 33 -41.44 2.33 -19.46
N GLY A 34 -41.43 2.05 -18.15
CA GLY A 34 -40.53 1.08 -17.51
C GLY A 34 -39.12 1.58 -17.26
N GLU A 35 -38.88 2.89 -17.34
CA GLU A 35 -37.56 3.50 -17.12
C GLU A 35 -37.39 3.87 -15.64
N LYS A 36 -36.24 3.50 -15.07
CA LYS A 36 -35.92 3.75 -13.66
C LYS A 36 -35.58 5.22 -13.43
N ILE A 37 -36.24 5.82 -12.45
CA ILE A 37 -36.06 7.19 -11.99
C ILE A 37 -35.76 7.23 -10.49
N ILE A 38 -34.94 8.17 -10.06
CA ILE A 38 -34.68 8.47 -8.66
C ILE A 38 -35.52 9.69 -8.30
N VAL A 39 -36.33 9.58 -7.25
CA VAL A 39 -37.12 10.71 -6.74
C VAL A 39 -36.53 11.16 -5.41
N TYR A 40 -36.22 12.45 -5.31
CA TYR A 40 -35.60 13.06 -4.15
C TYR A 40 -36.67 13.55 -3.14
N PRO A 41 -36.31 13.75 -1.85
CA PRO A 41 -37.26 14.19 -0.82
C PRO A 41 -37.86 15.58 -1.07
N ASP A 42 -37.22 16.39 -1.90
CA ASP A 42 -37.70 17.72 -2.32
C ASP A 42 -38.72 17.67 -3.48
N GLY A 43 -39.01 16.47 -3.99
CA GLY A 43 -39.94 16.25 -5.10
C GLY A 43 -39.30 16.36 -6.49
N SER A 44 -37.99 16.63 -6.57
CA SER A 44 -37.25 16.58 -7.83
C SER A 44 -36.99 15.12 -8.26
N TRP A 45 -36.80 14.87 -9.56
CA TRP A 45 -36.56 13.53 -10.08
C TRP A 45 -35.56 13.50 -11.25
N GLN A 46 -34.84 12.40 -11.42
CA GLN A 46 -33.87 12.19 -12.50
C GLN A 46 -33.85 10.74 -13.00
N TYR A 47 -33.58 10.51 -14.29
CA TYR A 47 -33.40 9.18 -14.87
C TYR A 47 -32.12 8.51 -14.36
N PHE A 48 -32.23 7.23 -14.00
CA PHE A 48 -31.13 6.44 -13.42
C PHE A 48 -29.93 6.30 -14.39
N GLY A 49 -30.17 6.35 -15.71
CA GLY A 49 -29.13 6.25 -16.74
C GLY A 49 -28.27 7.51 -16.92
N ASP A 50 -28.77 8.68 -16.51
CA ASP A 50 -28.08 9.97 -16.71
C ASP A 50 -27.21 10.38 -15.51
N PHE A 51 -27.01 9.47 -14.55
CA PHE A 51 -26.19 9.69 -13.34
C PHE A 51 -24.69 9.93 -13.64
N ALA A 52 -24.28 9.86 -14.91
CA ALA A 52 -22.91 10.02 -15.40
C ALA A 52 -22.64 11.34 -16.15
N ALA A 53 -23.62 12.24 -16.29
CA ALA A 53 -23.39 13.56 -16.89
C ALA A 53 -23.04 14.61 -15.79
N PRO A 54 -22.09 15.52 -16.03
CA PRO A 54 -21.87 16.66 -15.13
C PRO A 54 -23.14 17.53 -15.08
N ALA A 55 -23.39 18.16 -13.93
CA ALA A 55 -24.54 19.06 -13.74
C ALA A 55 -24.55 20.14 -14.85
N PRO A 56 -25.71 20.41 -15.49
CA PRO A 56 -25.78 21.42 -16.53
C PRO A 56 -25.90 22.80 -15.88
N ASP A 57 -24.83 23.58 -15.93
CA ASP A 57 -24.98 25.03 -16.03
C ASP A 57 -25.47 25.33 -17.46
N ASN A 58 -26.60 26.01 -17.56
CA ASN A 58 -27.38 26.28 -18.77
C ASN A 58 -26.56 26.56 -20.04
N ALA A 59 -26.79 25.80 -21.12
CA ALA A 59 -27.24 26.28 -22.44
C ALA A 59 -27.04 25.21 -23.52
N ASP A 60 -28.15 24.85 -24.16
CA ASP A 60 -28.33 24.56 -25.59
C ASP A 60 -27.21 23.94 -26.44
N ALA A 61 -27.63 22.85 -27.09
CA ALA A 61 -27.17 22.32 -28.38
C ALA A 61 -26.03 21.28 -28.39
N ALA A 62 -26.36 20.20 -29.10
CA ALA A 62 -25.53 19.08 -29.55
C ALA A 62 -25.12 18.07 -28.45
N SER A 63 -25.35 16.77 -28.56
CA SER A 63 -25.41 15.94 -29.76
C SER A 63 -26.23 14.67 -29.52
N LYS A 64 -27.26 14.48 -30.36
CA LYS A 64 -27.82 13.16 -30.71
C LYS A 64 -26.78 12.38 -31.54
N LYS A 65 -26.67 11.07 -31.27
CA LYS A 65 -25.93 9.95 -31.93
C LYS A 65 -24.97 9.32 -30.92
N GLU A 66 -24.98 8.04 -30.57
CA GLU A 66 -25.56 6.82 -31.14
C GLU A 66 -25.80 5.83 -29.98
N LYS A 67 -26.98 5.21 -29.95
CA LYS A 67 -27.24 3.96 -29.24
C LYS A 67 -27.25 2.88 -30.30
N GLU A 68 -26.31 1.93 -30.27
CA GLU A 68 -26.60 0.55 -30.68
C GLU A 68 -25.53 -0.45 -30.21
N GLY A 69 -26.00 -1.47 -29.48
CA GLY A 69 -25.48 -2.84 -29.49
C GLY A 69 -24.05 -3.11 -29.04
N ASN A 70 -23.84 -3.38 -27.75
CA ASN A 70 -22.93 -4.47 -27.32
C ASN A 70 -23.31 -4.92 -25.91
N LYS A 71 -24.27 -5.85 -25.83
CA LYS A 71 -24.71 -6.47 -24.59
C LYS A 71 -23.82 -7.68 -24.30
N TYR A 72 -22.63 -7.45 -23.71
CA TYR A 72 -21.83 -8.56 -23.18
C TYR A 72 -22.53 -9.12 -21.93
N PRO A 73 -22.67 -10.46 -21.80
CA PRO A 73 -23.30 -11.05 -20.63
C PRO A 73 -22.39 -10.86 -19.42
N ILE A 74 -22.81 -9.98 -18.51
CA ILE A 74 -22.21 -9.82 -17.19
C ILE A 74 -22.59 -11.05 -16.38
N PHE A 75 -21.61 -11.91 -16.06
CA PHE A 75 -21.82 -12.97 -15.09
C PHE A 75 -21.87 -12.35 -13.69
N VAL A 76 -23.09 -12.19 -13.17
CA VAL A 76 -23.33 -11.75 -11.79
C VAL A 76 -23.33 -13.00 -10.91
N GLY A 77 -22.15 -13.47 -10.53
CA GLY A 77 -21.98 -14.49 -9.50
C GLY A 77 -21.66 -13.82 -8.17
N THR A 78 -22.45 -14.05 -7.14
CA THR A 78 -22.06 -13.71 -5.76
C THR A 78 -21.01 -14.71 -5.30
N VAL A 79 -19.78 -14.26 -5.11
CA VAL A 79 -18.75 -15.07 -4.45
C VAL A 79 -19.08 -15.11 -2.97
N ASN A 80 -19.76 -16.17 -2.53
CA ASN A 80 -19.97 -16.39 -1.11
C ASN A 80 -18.60 -16.66 -0.46
N PRO A 81 -18.26 -15.99 0.66
CA PRO A 81 -17.06 -16.31 1.42
C PRO A 81 -17.13 -17.78 1.83
N LEU A 82 -16.03 -18.52 1.66
CA LEU A 82 -15.99 -19.95 1.95
C LEU A 82 -16.39 -20.21 3.41
N GLU A 83 -17.56 -20.82 3.62
CA GLU A 83 -18.16 -21.10 4.93
C GLU A 83 -17.49 -22.26 5.68
N SER A 84 -16.34 -22.75 5.23
CA SER A 84 -15.59 -23.81 5.90
C SER A 84 -14.10 -23.63 5.73
N PRO A 85 -13.29 -23.98 6.74
CA PRO A 85 -11.85 -24.08 6.56
C PRO A 85 -11.63 -25.10 5.44
N VAL A 86 -11.01 -24.66 4.33
CA VAL A 86 -10.63 -25.54 3.24
C VAL A 86 -9.75 -26.62 3.83
N SER A 87 -10.31 -27.83 4.00
CA SER A 87 -9.56 -28.98 4.45
C SER A 87 -8.63 -29.37 3.30
N VAL A 88 -7.36 -28.97 3.41
CA VAL A 88 -6.35 -29.32 2.43
C VAL A 88 -6.28 -30.85 2.35
N THR A 89 -6.66 -31.40 1.20
CA THR A 89 -6.65 -32.86 1.00
C THR A 89 -5.22 -33.33 0.74
N GLU A 90 -4.94 -34.62 0.91
CA GLU A 90 -3.62 -35.18 0.61
C GLU A 90 -3.23 -34.97 -0.86
N GLU A 91 -4.21 -35.04 -1.77
CA GLU A 91 -4.03 -34.74 -3.19
C GLU A 91 -3.61 -33.29 -3.43
N ASP A 92 -4.15 -32.34 -2.66
CA ASP A 92 -3.77 -30.94 -2.75
C ASP A 92 -2.34 -30.71 -2.25
N ILE A 93 -1.93 -31.39 -1.18
CA ILE A 93 -0.55 -31.33 -0.67
C ILE A 93 0.42 -31.90 -1.72
N PHE A 94 0.06 -33.00 -2.37
CA PHE A 94 0.85 -33.57 -3.45
C PHE A 94 0.97 -32.60 -4.63
N LYS A 95 -0.13 -31.99 -5.08
CA LYS A 95 -0.11 -30.96 -6.14
C LYS A 95 0.76 -29.76 -5.77
N ILE A 96 0.72 -29.32 -4.51
CA ILE A 96 1.59 -28.25 -4.00
C ILE A 96 3.07 -28.67 -4.06
N ALA A 97 3.39 -29.90 -3.65
CA ALA A 97 4.76 -30.41 -3.69
C ALA A 97 5.29 -30.52 -5.14
N VAL A 98 4.48 -31.06 -6.06
CA VAL A 98 4.80 -31.12 -7.50
C VAL A 98 5.00 -29.72 -8.06
N ARG A 99 4.11 -28.77 -7.74
CA ARG A 99 4.22 -27.39 -8.20
C ARG A 99 5.48 -26.71 -7.67
N ARG A 100 5.83 -26.93 -6.40
CA ARG A 100 7.08 -26.44 -5.82
C ARG A 100 8.31 -27.02 -6.51
N SER A 101 8.29 -28.32 -6.85
CA SER A 101 9.36 -28.95 -7.62
C SER A 101 9.52 -28.33 -9.01
N GLN A 102 8.42 -28.06 -9.72
CA GLN A 102 8.46 -27.40 -11.03
C GLN A 102 9.04 -25.98 -10.91
N LEU A 103 8.55 -25.18 -9.96
CA LEU A 103 9.04 -23.83 -9.74
C LEU A 103 10.53 -23.80 -9.39
N ALA A 104 11.00 -24.76 -8.59
CA ALA A 104 12.42 -24.89 -8.29
C ALA A 104 13.25 -25.22 -9.55
N GLN A 105 12.75 -26.12 -10.41
CA GLN A 105 13.41 -26.46 -11.68
C GLN A 105 13.46 -25.27 -12.63
N ASP A 106 12.37 -24.52 -12.77
CA ASP A 106 12.30 -23.31 -13.57
C ASP A 106 13.31 -22.27 -13.05
N ALA A 107 13.32 -22.03 -11.74
CA ALA A 107 14.27 -21.11 -11.10
C ALA A 107 15.73 -21.52 -11.33
N ALA A 108 16.05 -22.81 -11.20
CA ALA A 108 17.39 -23.32 -11.47
C ALA A 108 17.79 -23.15 -12.94
N SER A 109 16.87 -23.37 -13.88
CA SER A 109 17.15 -23.16 -15.31
C SER A 109 17.43 -21.69 -15.64
N ILE A 110 16.71 -20.76 -14.99
CA ILE A 110 16.92 -19.31 -15.13
C ILE A 110 18.27 -18.92 -14.53
N ALA A 111 18.59 -19.42 -13.33
CA ALA A 111 19.85 -19.15 -12.66
C ALA A 111 21.05 -19.71 -13.45
N GLU A 112 20.93 -20.91 -14.03
CA GLU A 112 21.96 -21.48 -14.91
C GLU A 112 22.17 -20.63 -16.17
N LYS A 113 21.07 -20.16 -16.79
CA LYS A 113 21.15 -19.26 -17.94
C LYS A 113 21.85 -17.95 -17.60
N ARG A 114 21.49 -17.33 -16.47
CA ARG A 114 22.12 -16.10 -15.96
C ARG A 114 23.62 -16.29 -15.68
N ALA A 115 23.99 -17.40 -15.03
CA ALA A 115 25.39 -17.71 -14.78
C ALA A 115 26.18 -17.86 -16.09
N LYS A 116 25.64 -18.58 -17.08
CA LYS A 116 26.27 -18.72 -18.41
C LYS A 116 26.41 -17.37 -19.15
N GLU A 117 25.42 -16.50 -19.03
CA GLU A 117 25.46 -15.15 -19.62
C GLU A 117 26.50 -14.27 -18.92
N ALA A 118 26.60 -14.33 -17.59
CA ALA A 118 27.60 -13.61 -16.80
C ALA A 118 29.04 -14.03 -17.15
N VAL A 119 29.30 -15.33 -17.30
CA VAL A 119 30.60 -15.86 -17.75
C VAL A 119 30.97 -15.29 -19.13
N LYS A 120 30.03 -15.35 -20.09
CA LYS A 120 30.25 -14.80 -21.44
C LYS A 120 30.52 -13.30 -21.42
N ALA A 121 29.80 -12.55 -20.59
CA ALA A 121 30.00 -11.11 -20.45
C ALA A 121 31.39 -10.79 -19.89
N ARG A 122 31.85 -11.53 -18.87
CA ARG A 122 33.21 -11.40 -18.33
C ARG A 122 34.26 -11.68 -19.39
N GLU A 123 34.13 -12.80 -20.12
CA GLU A 123 35.07 -13.17 -21.19
C GLU A 123 35.12 -12.13 -22.31
N ALA A 124 34.00 -11.51 -22.66
CA ALA A 124 33.95 -10.45 -23.66
C ALA A 124 34.74 -9.21 -23.20
N ILE A 125 34.56 -8.79 -21.94
CA ILE A 125 35.27 -7.64 -21.37
C ILE A 125 36.75 -7.95 -21.16
N GLU A 126 37.11 -9.19 -20.82
CA GLU A 126 38.50 -9.63 -20.70
C GLU A 126 39.22 -9.59 -22.06
N LYS A 127 38.55 -9.98 -23.14
CA LYS A 127 39.06 -9.80 -24.51
C LYS A 127 39.23 -8.32 -24.85
N GLU A 128 38.25 -7.48 -24.51
CA GLU A 128 38.35 -6.02 -24.69
C GLU A 128 39.58 -5.44 -23.95
N TYR A 129 39.77 -5.81 -22.69
CA TYR A 129 40.91 -5.40 -21.87
C TYR A 129 42.25 -5.80 -22.49
N THR A 130 42.39 -7.07 -22.91
CA THR A 130 43.64 -7.56 -23.53
C THR A 130 43.91 -6.91 -24.89
N THR A 131 42.87 -6.59 -25.68
CA THR A 131 43.05 -5.87 -26.95
C THR A 131 43.52 -4.43 -26.73
N LEU A 132 42.99 -3.73 -25.72
CA LEU A 132 43.41 -2.37 -25.38
C LEU A 132 44.82 -2.31 -24.80
N GLN A 133 45.19 -3.31 -23.99
CA GLN A 133 46.53 -3.41 -23.40
C GLN A 133 47.62 -3.57 -24.46
N ASN A 134 47.32 -4.28 -25.57
CA ASN A 134 48.28 -4.54 -26.64
C ASN A 134 48.31 -3.45 -27.72
N ARG A 135 47.41 -2.46 -27.67
CA ARG A 135 47.37 -1.38 -28.65
C ARG A 135 48.42 -0.31 -28.31
N PRO A 136 49.28 0.11 -29.26
CA PRO A 136 50.26 1.16 -29.02
C PRO A 136 49.56 2.53 -28.92
N GLY A 137 49.86 3.30 -27.85
CA GLY A 137 49.32 4.65 -27.63
C GLY A 137 47.97 4.72 -26.91
N THR A 138 47.54 3.65 -26.23
CA THR A 138 46.29 3.62 -25.46
C THR A 138 46.30 4.62 -24.32
N ASP A 139 45.19 5.35 -24.16
CA ASP A 139 44.98 6.27 -23.05
C ASP A 139 44.89 5.51 -21.72
N ALA A 140 45.50 6.07 -20.67
CA ALA A 140 45.52 5.47 -19.33
C ALA A 140 44.11 5.41 -18.72
N ASP A 141 43.25 6.37 -19.07
CA ASP A 141 41.87 6.42 -18.58
C ASP A 141 40.99 5.32 -19.20
N ASP A 142 41.18 5.01 -20.48
CA ASP A 142 40.45 3.92 -21.18
C ASP A 142 40.77 2.55 -20.56
N LEU A 143 42.03 2.28 -20.26
CA LEU A 143 42.45 1.06 -19.58
C LEU A 143 41.82 0.94 -18.18
N ARG A 144 41.75 2.05 -17.44
CA ARG A 144 41.14 2.10 -16.11
C ARG A 144 39.64 1.84 -16.16
N GLN A 145 38.93 2.40 -17.14
CA GLN A 145 37.49 2.18 -17.30
C GLN A 145 37.17 0.71 -17.60
N VAL A 146 37.92 0.08 -18.51
CA VAL A 146 37.71 -1.33 -18.84
C VAL A 146 38.10 -2.25 -17.68
N GLN A 147 39.12 -1.90 -16.90
CA GLN A 147 39.47 -2.64 -15.68
C GLN A 147 38.33 -2.61 -14.65
N ILE A 148 37.70 -1.45 -14.41
CA ILE A 148 36.54 -1.34 -13.51
C ILE A 148 35.37 -2.20 -14.00
N ARG A 149 35.11 -2.19 -15.31
CA ARG A 149 34.07 -3.05 -15.93
C ARG A 149 34.39 -4.53 -15.76
N LEU A 150 35.66 -4.93 -15.89
CA LEU A 150 36.10 -6.32 -15.70
C LEU A 150 35.89 -6.79 -14.26
N ASP A 151 36.23 -5.94 -13.27
CA ASP A 151 36.03 -6.27 -11.85
C ASP A 151 34.54 -6.32 -11.48
N ALA A 152 33.71 -5.47 -12.08
CA ALA A 152 32.25 -5.58 -11.97
C ALA A 152 31.73 -6.90 -12.56
N ALA A 153 32.21 -7.30 -13.74
CA ALA A 153 31.81 -8.55 -14.39
C ALA A 153 32.22 -9.80 -13.58
N ARG A 154 33.40 -9.80 -12.95
CA ARG A 154 33.85 -10.86 -12.03
C ARG A 154 32.96 -10.99 -10.80
N ARG A 155 32.53 -9.86 -10.21
CA ARG A 155 31.58 -9.88 -9.08
C ARG A 155 30.22 -10.45 -9.50
N ALA A 156 29.70 -10.05 -10.65
CA ALA A 156 28.46 -10.58 -11.20
C ALA A 156 28.53 -12.09 -11.49
N GLU A 157 29.64 -12.58 -12.04
CA GLU A 157 29.88 -14.03 -12.22
C GLU A 157 29.86 -14.78 -10.89
N ASN A 158 30.56 -14.28 -9.86
CA ASN A 158 30.58 -14.91 -8.53
C ASN A 158 29.19 -14.93 -7.87
N GLU A 159 28.40 -13.87 -8.01
CA GLU A 159 27.05 -13.80 -7.47
C GLU A 159 26.09 -14.74 -8.19
N THR A 160 26.10 -14.74 -9.53
CA THR A 160 25.23 -15.60 -10.34
C THR A 160 25.58 -17.08 -10.21
N THR A 161 26.86 -17.43 -10.04
CA THR A 161 27.27 -18.82 -9.75
C THR A 161 26.83 -19.28 -8.36
N LEU A 162 26.86 -18.39 -7.36
CA LEU A 162 26.31 -18.68 -6.04
C LEU A 162 24.79 -18.86 -6.07
N GLU A 163 24.08 -18.00 -6.80
CA GLU A 163 22.62 -18.09 -7.02
C GLU A 163 22.26 -19.44 -7.68
N MET A 164 22.99 -19.81 -8.75
CA MET A 164 22.83 -21.08 -9.44
C MET A 164 23.02 -22.28 -8.48
N GLY A 165 24.04 -22.23 -7.62
CA GLY A 165 24.28 -23.27 -6.62
C GLY A 165 23.12 -23.42 -5.62
N ARG A 166 22.60 -22.30 -5.10
CA ARG A 166 21.44 -22.29 -4.19
C ARG A 166 20.16 -22.81 -4.87
N ALA A 167 19.92 -22.40 -6.11
CA ALA A 167 18.77 -22.87 -6.88
C ALA A 167 18.84 -24.38 -7.15
N SER A 168 20.02 -24.92 -7.48
CA SER A 168 20.23 -26.36 -7.66
C SER A 168 20.04 -27.16 -6.37
N GLU A 169 20.41 -26.60 -5.21
CA GLU A 169 20.16 -27.22 -3.92
C GLU A 169 18.65 -27.29 -3.62
N GLU A 170 17.92 -26.21 -3.88
CA GLU A 170 16.47 -26.17 -3.67
C GLU A 170 15.73 -27.12 -4.61
N VAL A 171 16.17 -27.28 -5.86
CA VAL A 171 15.68 -28.35 -6.76
C VAL A 171 15.87 -29.71 -6.12
N SER A 172 17.08 -30.02 -5.66
CA SER A 172 17.40 -31.31 -5.04
C SER A 172 16.57 -31.56 -3.77
N ARG A 173 16.23 -30.50 -3.03
CA ARG A 173 15.37 -30.56 -1.85
C ARG A 173 13.91 -30.81 -2.25
N ALA A 174 13.40 -30.09 -3.25
CA ALA A 174 12.04 -30.22 -3.72
C ALA A 174 11.77 -31.57 -4.41
N THR A 175 12.71 -32.10 -5.20
CA THR A 175 12.59 -33.42 -5.84
C THR A 175 12.64 -34.55 -4.83
N LYS A 176 13.49 -34.47 -3.81
CA LYS A 176 13.50 -35.46 -2.71
C LYS A 176 12.17 -35.52 -1.97
N LEU A 177 11.46 -34.39 -1.84
CA LEU A 177 10.15 -34.33 -1.20
C LEU A 177 9.05 -34.99 -2.05
N THR A 178 9.11 -34.85 -3.38
CA THR A 178 8.16 -35.48 -4.29
C THR A 178 8.44 -36.97 -4.48
N GLU A 179 9.70 -37.37 -4.69
CA GLU A 179 10.10 -38.77 -4.95
C GLU A 179 9.96 -39.67 -3.73
N LYS A 180 10.35 -39.19 -2.54
CA LYS A 180 10.31 -40.02 -1.32
C LYS A 180 8.91 -40.10 -0.68
N GLY A 181 7.91 -39.42 -1.26
CA GLY A 181 6.56 -39.36 -0.71
C GLY A 181 6.46 -38.68 0.66
N ASN A 182 7.51 -37.98 1.10
CA ASN A 182 7.60 -37.42 2.46
C ASN A 182 6.99 -36.00 2.56
N TYR A 183 6.25 -35.58 1.53
CA TYR A 183 5.61 -34.26 1.47
C TYR A 183 4.59 -34.04 2.59
N LEU A 184 3.89 -35.09 3.02
CA LEU A 184 2.87 -34.99 4.06
C LEU A 184 3.48 -34.70 5.44
N THR A 185 4.62 -35.31 5.76
CA THR A 185 5.29 -35.11 7.05
C THR A 185 5.94 -33.73 7.10
N GLU A 186 6.59 -33.29 6.01
CA GLU A 186 7.17 -31.96 5.87
C GLU A 186 6.11 -30.85 5.94
N PHE A 187 4.96 -31.07 5.33
CA PHE A 187 3.84 -30.14 5.42
C PHE A 187 3.33 -30.05 6.87
N LYS A 188 3.12 -31.19 7.54
CA LYS A 188 2.66 -31.22 8.93
C LYS A 188 3.68 -30.58 9.89
N SER A 189 4.98 -30.85 9.72
CA SER A 189 6.04 -30.26 10.55
C SER A 189 6.13 -28.74 10.33
N THR A 190 6.03 -28.27 9.09
CA THR A 190 5.99 -26.84 8.76
C THR A 190 4.76 -26.16 9.37
N GLN A 191 3.58 -26.78 9.30
CA GLN A 191 2.37 -26.26 9.92
C GLN A 191 2.48 -26.22 11.45
N GLN A 192 3.04 -27.26 12.07
CA GLN A 192 3.32 -27.29 13.50
C GLN A 192 4.31 -26.21 13.92
N ALA A 193 5.37 -25.98 13.14
CA ALA A 193 6.34 -24.91 13.38
C ALA A 193 5.67 -23.53 13.30
N LYS A 194 4.83 -23.26 12.29
CA LYS A 194 4.05 -22.01 12.19
C LYS A 194 3.07 -21.83 13.33
N GLN A 195 2.42 -22.90 13.77
CA GLN A 195 1.54 -22.88 14.94
C GLN A 195 2.32 -22.64 16.24
N GLN A 196 3.51 -23.23 16.40
CA GLN A 196 4.38 -22.98 17.55
C GLN A 196 4.90 -21.55 17.54
N GLN A 197 5.32 -21.03 16.39
CA GLN A 197 5.80 -19.65 16.25
C GLN A 197 4.69 -18.63 16.52
N SER A 198 3.47 -18.88 16.03
CA SER A 198 2.31 -18.00 16.33
C SER A 198 1.84 -18.11 17.78
N LYS A 199 1.98 -19.28 18.42
CA LYS A 199 1.75 -19.43 19.86
C LYS A 199 2.83 -18.71 20.67
N LEU A 200 4.10 -18.85 20.32
CA LEU A 200 5.22 -18.14 20.94
C LEU A 200 5.06 -16.63 20.78
N SER A 201 4.67 -16.13 19.62
CA SER A 201 4.40 -14.70 19.43
C SER A 201 3.20 -14.23 20.22
N LYS A 202 2.15 -15.05 20.38
CA LYS A 202 1.00 -14.73 21.25
C LYS A 202 1.37 -14.75 22.72
N THR A 203 2.18 -15.72 23.16
CA THR A 203 2.67 -15.84 24.53
C THR A 203 3.64 -14.71 24.87
N GLN A 204 4.54 -14.33 23.95
CA GLN A 204 5.41 -13.14 24.10
C GLN A 204 4.59 -11.85 24.14
N LYS A 205 3.53 -11.71 23.33
CA LYS A 205 2.60 -10.57 23.40
C LYS A 205 1.77 -10.55 24.69
N LEU A 206 1.44 -11.70 25.27
CA LEU A 206 0.78 -11.82 26.57
C LEU A 206 1.72 -11.53 27.74
N LEU A 207 3.00 -11.92 27.66
CA LEU A 207 4.03 -11.61 28.66
C LEU A 207 4.47 -10.14 28.61
N ALA A 208 4.42 -9.51 27.43
CA ALA A 208 4.67 -8.07 27.26
C ALA A 208 3.48 -7.17 27.68
N ALA A 209 2.34 -7.77 28.06
CA ALA A 209 1.15 -7.05 28.56
C ALA A 209 1.11 -6.95 30.10
N GLU A 210 2.11 -7.50 30.81
CA GLU A 210 2.38 -7.20 32.22
C GLU A 210 3.08 -5.83 32.31
N PRO A 211 2.81 -5.00 33.34
CA PRO A 211 3.42 -3.68 33.45
C PRO A 211 4.94 -3.81 33.54
N PHE A 212 5.62 -3.15 32.60
CA PHE A 212 7.07 -2.94 32.55
C PHE A 212 7.53 -2.13 33.78
N GLU A 213 7.59 -2.74 34.95
CA GLU A 213 8.23 -2.14 36.13
C GLU A 213 9.50 -2.84 36.58
N ASN A 214 9.89 -3.94 35.95
CA ASN A 214 11.19 -4.53 36.23
C ASN A 214 11.78 -5.06 34.93
N LEU A 215 12.84 -4.41 34.44
CA LEU A 215 14.08 -5.07 34.03
C LEU A 215 15.19 -4.02 33.71
N ILE A 216 16.18 -4.03 34.60
CA ILE A 216 17.63 -3.79 34.40
C ILE A 216 18.12 -2.33 34.33
N PRO A 217 18.92 -1.87 35.32
CA PRO A 217 19.68 -0.64 35.19
C PRO A 217 20.88 -0.90 34.25
N LEU A 218 20.93 -0.18 33.14
CA LEU A 218 22.18 0.02 32.40
C LEU A 218 23.10 0.85 33.29
N SER A 219 24.12 0.20 33.87
CA SER A 219 25.10 0.87 34.70
C SER A 219 25.96 1.80 33.85
N ASP A 220 25.93 3.08 34.17
CA ASP A 220 26.86 4.10 33.70
C ASP A 220 28.29 3.73 34.12
N ASN A 221 29.13 3.34 33.17
CA ASN A 221 30.58 3.46 33.28
C ASN A 221 31.24 3.27 31.92
N THR A 222 31.38 4.37 31.18
CA THR A 222 32.62 4.70 30.45
C THR A 222 32.58 6.16 30.02
N THR A 223 32.90 7.04 30.95
CA THR A 223 33.40 8.36 30.64
C THR A 223 34.86 8.24 30.20
N ALA A 224 35.08 8.20 28.88
CA ALA A 224 36.32 8.65 28.28
C ALA A 224 36.00 9.90 27.46
N GLY A 225 36.12 11.05 28.11
CA GLY A 225 36.07 12.33 27.42
C GLY A 225 37.29 12.51 26.51
N LEU A 226 37.09 13.11 25.35
CA LEU A 226 37.39 14.54 25.13
C LEU A 226 37.48 14.82 23.63
N THR A 227 36.97 16.01 23.28
CA THR A 227 37.18 16.76 22.04
C THR A 227 36.39 16.33 20.79
N ASP A 228 35.25 17.00 20.62
CA ASP A 228 34.79 17.62 19.38
C ASP A 228 35.09 16.85 18.07
N ARG A 229 34.21 15.89 17.75
CA ARG A 229 33.85 15.40 16.40
C ARG A 229 32.94 14.18 16.57
N ASN A 230 31.80 14.22 15.88
CA ASN A 230 30.73 13.20 15.80
C ASN A 230 29.50 13.56 16.63
N LEU A 231 28.63 14.39 16.02
CA LEU A 231 27.19 14.09 16.07
C LEU A 231 27.07 12.59 15.83
N ASP A 232 26.54 11.85 16.81
CA ASP A 232 26.13 10.48 16.61
C ASP A 232 24.88 10.51 15.72
N LEU A 233 25.08 10.76 14.43
CA LEU A 233 24.04 10.83 13.39
C LEU A 233 23.33 9.48 13.22
N ILE A 234 23.92 8.39 13.74
CA ILE A 234 23.39 7.03 13.70
C ILE A 234 22.38 6.84 14.85
N VAL A 235 22.71 7.32 16.05
CA VAL A 235 21.83 7.18 17.22
C VAL A 235 20.82 8.33 17.34
N ASN A 236 21.16 9.52 16.86
CA ASN A 236 20.30 10.70 16.92
C ASN A 236 20.41 11.49 15.61
N PRO A 237 19.80 10.99 14.51
CA PRO A 237 19.77 11.73 13.26
C PRO A 237 19.11 13.10 13.46
N PRO A 238 19.61 14.16 12.80
CA PRO A 238 19.04 15.49 12.95
C PRO A 238 17.58 15.46 12.51
N ALA A 239 16.69 15.94 13.40
CA ALA A 239 15.26 15.97 13.13
C ALA A 239 14.99 16.63 11.77
N ALA A 240 14.23 15.94 10.90
CA ALA A 240 13.89 16.45 9.59
C ALA A 240 13.29 17.85 9.70
N LEU A 241 13.68 18.75 8.80
CA LEU A 241 13.18 20.13 8.77
C LEU A 241 11.66 20.11 8.57
N CYS A 242 10.92 20.34 9.65
CA CYS A 242 9.47 20.52 9.62
C CYS A 242 9.13 21.79 8.84
N ARG A 243 8.51 21.61 7.67
CA ARG A 243 8.08 22.70 6.80
C ARG A 243 6.57 22.63 6.65
N MET A 244 5.90 23.70 7.05
CA MET A 244 4.46 23.85 6.86
C MET A 244 4.21 24.39 5.44
N ALA A 245 3.26 23.79 4.72
CA ALA A 245 2.79 24.31 3.44
C ALA A 245 1.81 25.47 3.64
N TYR A 246 1.00 25.41 4.70
CA TYR A 246 0.03 26.43 5.05
C TYR A 246 -0.24 26.43 6.55
N GLU A 247 -0.32 27.62 7.15
CA GLU A 247 -0.78 27.82 8.52
C GLU A 247 -1.62 29.10 8.55
N GLY A 248 -2.91 28.96 8.87
CA GLY A 248 -3.82 30.09 8.86
C GLY A 248 -5.27 29.70 9.07
N LYS A 249 -6.14 30.70 8.94
CA LYS A 249 -7.59 30.51 8.96
C LYS A 249 -8.04 30.25 7.52
N ASP A 250 -8.67 29.10 7.29
CA ASP A 250 -9.15 28.70 5.97
C ASP A 250 -10.34 29.58 5.55
N ASP A 251 -10.28 30.16 4.35
CA ASP A 251 -11.26 31.14 3.88
C ASP A 251 -12.65 30.53 3.64
N ALA A 252 -12.72 29.23 3.30
CA ALA A 252 -13.96 28.54 3.00
C ALA A 252 -14.71 28.09 4.26
N SER A 253 -13.99 27.59 5.26
CA SER A 253 -14.58 27.08 6.50
C SER A 253 -14.54 28.05 7.68
N GLY A 254 -13.68 29.08 7.61
CA GLY A 254 -13.40 29.96 8.73
C GLY A 254 -12.71 29.27 9.91
N GLN A 255 -12.22 28.04 9.73
CA GLN A 255 -11.54 27.26 10.77
C GLN A 255 -10.03 27.38 10.66
N TRP A 256 -9.32 27.18 11.77
CA TRP A 256 -7.86 27.07 11.74
C TRP A 256 -7.46 25.80 10.99
N ARG A 257 -6.55 25.98 10.03
CA ARG A 257 -6.00 24.94 9.18
C ARG A 257 -4.47 24.97 9.21
N ARG A 258 -3.89 23.80 9.37
CA ARG A 258 -2.44 23.57 9.28
C ARG A 258 -2.18 22.43 8.33
N ASP A 259 -1.40 22.69 7.28
CA ASP A 259 -0.99 21.69 6.30
C ASP A 259 0.52 21.53 6.35
N VAL A 260 0.98 20.29 6.53
CA VAL A 260 2.40 19.96 6.42
C VAL A 260 2.80 19.89 4.94
N GLN A 261 4.06 20.19 4.62
CA GLN A 261 4.56 20.07 3.26
C GLN A 261 4.44 18.63 2.74
N LYS A 262 3.95 18.49 1.49
CA LYS A 262 3.90 17.21 0.79
C LYS A 262 5.27 16.56 0.68
N GLN A 263 5.32 15.27 0.97
CA GLN A 263 6.52 14.45 0.89
C GLN A 263 6.24 13.17 0.11
N LEU A 264 7.28 12.62 -0.50
CA LEU A 264 7.21 11.34 -1.18
C LEU A 264 7.07 10.22 -0.15
N LEU A 265 6.12 9.32 -0.36
CA LEU A 265 5.90 8.16 0.49
C LEU A 265 6.48 6.89 -0.17
N PHE A 266 6.07 6.62 -1.41
CA PHE A 266 6.58 5.52 -2.20
C PHE A 266 6.47 5.79 -3.71
N THR A 267 7.23 5.02 -4.48
CA THR A 267 7.10 4.91 -5.93
C THR A 267 6.97 3.44 -6.31
N HIS A 268 6.24 3.14 -7.38
CA HIS A 268 6.08 1.77 -7.84
C HIS A 268 6.11 1.72 -9.36
N THR A 269 6.90 0.79 -9.90
CA THR A 269 6.98 0.51 -11.34
C THR A 269 7.10 -1.00 -11.53
N ASP A 270 6.16 -1.60 -12.27
CA ASP A 270 6.27 -2.99 -12.69
C ASP A 270 7.48 -3.15 -13.62
N GLU A 271 8.27 -4.20 -13.41
CA GLU A 271 9.45 -4.56 -14.22
C GLU A 271 9.13 -4.58 -15.72
N ARG A 272 7.91 -5.00 -16.09
CA ARG A 272 7.45 -5.05 -17.48
C ARG A 272 7.29 -3.65 -18.11
N LEU A 273 6.99 -2.65 -17.31
CA LEU A 273 6.82 -1.26 -17.74
C LEU A 273 8.13 -0.47 -17.68
N ARG A 274 9.12 -0.94 -16.90
CA ARG A 274 10.45 -0.33 -16.75
C ARG A 274 11.14 -0.09 -18.10
N MET A 275 11.00 -1.02 -19.06
CA MET A 275 11.57 -0.89 -20.41
C MET A 275 10.99 0.27 -21.23
N PHE A 276 9.74 0.68 -20.94
CA PHE A 276 9.05 1.76 -21.65
C PHE A 276 9.19 3.11 -20.93
N LEU A 277 9.32 3.08 -19.60
CA LEU A 277 9.31 4.27 -18.76
C LEU A 277 10.69 4.90 -18.53
N LYS A 278 11.78 4.25 -18.96
CA LYS A 278 13.17 4.71 -18.80
C LYS A 278 13.45 5.17 -17.35
N ASP A 279 13.49 6.48 -17.13
CA ASP A 279 13.83 7.11 -15.84
C ASP A 279 12.60 7.61 -15.05
N LYS A 280 11.39 7.42 -15.58
CA LYS A 280 10.16 7.83 -14.91
C LYS A 280 9.57 6.66 -14.11
N GLU A 281 9.10 6.96 -12.92
CA GLU A 281 8.34 6.00 -12.12
C GLU A 281 6.89 5.96 -12.62
N TYR A 282 6.30 4.76 -12.71
CA TYR A 282 4.94 4.56 -13.20
C TYR A 282 3.90 5.18 -12.25
N LEU A 283 4.00 4.83 -10.96
CA LEU A 283 3.17 5.32 -9.87
C LEU A 283 4.04 6.06 -8.87
N ARG A 284 3.66 7.28 -8.54
CA ARG A 284 4.26 8.09 -7.46
C ARG A 284 3.19 8.44 -6.44
N CYS A 285 3.41 8.07 -5.18
CA CYS A 285 2.53 8.41 -4.08
C CYS A 285 3.18 9.48 -3.20
N GLU A 286 2.58 10.67 -3.16
CA GLU A 286 2.95 11.74 -2.25
C GLU A 286 1.88 11.87 -1.16
N GLY A 287 2.30 12.17 0.06
CA GLY A 287 1.38 12.34 1.18
C GLY A 287 1.67 13.60 1.98
N PHE A 288 0.66 14.06 2.71
CA PHE A 288 0.80 15.05 3.77
C PHE A 288 -0.33 14.96 4.78
N PHE A 289 -0.09 15.51 5.95
CA PHE A 289 -1.10 15.64 6.99
C PHE A 289 -1.70 17.05 7.05
N THR A 290 -3.01 17.11 7.25
CA THR A 290 -3.77 18.34 7.45
C THR A 290 -4.49 18.27 8.79
N SER A 291 -4.43 19.35 9.57
CA SER A 291 -5.36 19.61 10.68
C SER A 291 -6.33 20.70 10.28
N LEU A 292 -7.63 20.44 10.45
CA LEU A 292 -8.70 21.40 10.17
C LEU A 292 -9.74 21.32 11.30
N GLY A 293 -9.92 22.42 12.04
CA GLY A 293 -10.98 22.51 13.05
C GLY A 293 -10.92 21.43 14.14
N GLY A 294 -9.72 20.95 14.47
CA GLY A 294 -9.50 19.87 15.44
C GLY A 294 -9.54 18.44 14.85
N TYR A 295 -10.08 18.28 13.65
CA TYR A 295 -9.96 17.05 12.88
C TYR A 295 -8.61 16.97 12.18
N ARG A 296 -8.18 15.75 11.90
CA ARG A 296 -6.92 15.47 11.21
C ARG A 296 -7.16 14.50 10.07
N PHE A 297 -6.42 14.71 9.00
CA PHE A 297 -6.55 13.95 7.76
C PHE A 297 -5.18 13.62 7.22
N LEU A 298 -5.00 12.38 6.78
CA LEU A 298 -3.94 11.99 5.88
C LEU A 298 -4.44 12.17 4.45
N THR A 299 -3.77 13.01 3.67
CA THR A 299 -4.04 13.16 2.23
C THR A 299 -2.98 12.42 1.45
N LEU A 300 -3.40 11.47 0.61
CA LEU A 300 -2.52 10.76 -0.32
C LEU A 300 -2.86 11.19 -1.75
N GLN A 301 -1.82 11.47 -2.52
CA GLN A 301 -1.87 11.84 -3.92
C GLN A 301 -1.13 10.78 -4.75
N PHE A 302 -1.88 9.98 -5.48
CA PHE A 302 -1.35 8.98 -6.42
C PHE A 302 -1.25 9.63 -7.80
N SER A 303 -0.05 9.72 -8.34
CA SER A 303 0.21 10.28 -9.66
C SER A 303 0.71 9.17 -10.57
N PHE A 304 0.01 8.93 -11.67
CA PHE A 304 0.37 7.95 -12.69
C PHE A 304 0.90 8.65 -13.93
N ALA A 305 2.05 8.18 -14.42
CA ALA A 305 2.68 8.71 -15.63
C ALA A 305 2.01 8.26 -16.94
N TYR A 306 0.88 7.54 -16.87
CA TYR A 306 0.22 6.98 -18.05
C TYR A 306 -1.31 7.13 -17.97
N PRO A 307 -1.98 7.61 -19.05
CA PRO A 307 -3.42 7.85 -19.06
C PRO A 307 -4.28 6.61 -18.85
N ASN A 308 -3.88 5.44 -19.39
CA ASN A 308 -4.71 4.22 -19.29
C ASN A 308 -4.70 3.62 -17.89
N ALA A 309 -3.96 4.18 -16.93
CA ALA A 309 -4.03 3.78 -15.53
C ALA A 309 -5.46 3.84 -14.98
N ARG A 310 -6.31 4.73 -15.50
CA ARG A 310 -7.73 4.81 -15.11
C ARG A 310 -8.52 3.55 -15.45
N GLU A 311 -8.23 2.89 -16.56
CA GLU A 311 -8.90 1.64 -16.95
C GLU A 311 -8.42 0.45 -16.10
N ALA A 312 -7.14 0.45 -15.74
CA ALA A 312 -6.54 -0.61 -14.94
C ALA A 312 -6.94 -0.54 -13.46
N TYR A 313 -6.97 0.66 -12.88
CA TYR A 313 -7.21 0.90 -11.45
C TYR A 313 -8.64 1.35 -11.14
N GLY A 314 -9.34 1.95 -12.10
CA GLY A 314 -10.69 2.46 -11.91
C GLY A 314 -10.73 3.68 -10.99
N PHE A 315 -11.45 3.59 -9.88
CA PHE A 315 -11.66 4.68 -8.92
C PHE A 315 -11.49 4.21 -7.47
N ILE A 316 -11.31 5.16 -6.54
CA ILE A 316 -11.27 4.87 -5.11
C ILE A 316 -12.63 5.21 -4.52
N GLU A 317 -13.32 4.20 -3.98
CA GLU A 317 -14.65 4.36 -3.40
C GLU A 317 -14.63 5.11 -2.07
N LYS A 318 -15.74 5.80 -1.77
CA LYS A 318 -15.96 6.35 -0.43
C LYS A 318 -16.04 5.20 0.56
N GLY A 319 -15.26 5.29 1.63
CA GLY A 319 -15.16 4.23 2.64
C GLY A 319 -14.21 3.10 2.26
N SER A 320 -13.56 3.16 1.09
CA SER A 320 -12.47 2.24 0.73
C SER A 320 -11.40 2.24 1.81
N THR A 321 -10.88 1.05 2.13
CA THR A 321 -9.92 0.87 3.21
C THR A 321 -8.50 1.11 2.69
N LEU A 322 -7.68 1.78 3.48
CA LEU A 322 -6.24 1.87 3.34
C LEU A 322 -5.64 1.13 4.53
N THR A 323 -4.89 0.06 4.29
CA THR A 323 -4.21 -0.68 5.35
C THR A 323 -2.73 -0.35 5.33
N ILE A 324 -2.25 0.26 6.40
CA ILE A 324 -0.84 0.59 6.62
C ILE A 324 -0.26 -0.51 7.50
N LYS A 325 0.74 -1.25 7.01
CA LYS A 325 1.44 -2.30 7.76
C LYS A 325 2.76 -1.74 8.30
N GLN A 326 2.97 -1.87 9.60
CA GLN A 326 4.19 -1.45 10.28
C GLN A 326 5.21 -2.58 10.35
N LEU A 327 6.49 -2.24 10.53
CA LEU A 327 7.57 -3.23 10.68
C LEU A 327 7.36 -4.16 11.89
N ASP A 328 6.69 -3.68 12.94
CA ASP A 328 6.35 -4.47 14.13
C ASP A 328 5.20 -5.48 13.91
N GLY A 329 4.64 -5.54 12.69
CA GLY A 329 3.52 -6.42 12.33
C GLY A 329 2.16 -5.90 12.78
N ASN A 330 2.08 -4.65 13.26
CA ASN A 330 0.84 -3.93 13.48
C ASN A 330 0.26 -3.44 12.15
N PHE A 331 -1.06 -3.25 12.11
CA PHE A 331 -1.74 -2.73 10.94
C PHE A 331 -2.80 -1.70 11.34
N ILE A 332 -2.85 -0.60 10.58
CA ILE A 332 -3.77 0.51 10.80
C ILE A 332 -4.66 0.64 9.57
N ASN A 333 -5.96 0.66 9.79
CA ASN A 333 -6.96 0.75 8.74
C ASN A 333 -7.59 2.14 8.74
N LEU A 334 -7.40 2.90 7.66
CA LEU A 334 -8.04 4.18 7.43
C LEU A 334 -9.13 4.02 6.36
N ARG A 335 -10.17 4.86 6.39
CA ARG A 335 -11.26 4.81 5.42
C ARG A 335 -11.32 6.09 4.61
N ALA A 336 -11.44 5.97 3.28
CA ALA A 336 -11.52 7.13 2.40
C ALA A 336 -12.77 7.97 2.72
N GLY A 337 -12.58 9.27 2.98
CA GLY A 337 -13.69 10.17 3.32
C GLY A 337 -14.61 10.50 2.15
N LYS A 338 -14.09 10.45 0.93
CA LYS A 338 -14.80 10.75 -0.32
C LYS A 338 -14.37 9.76 -1.41
N MET A 339 -15.25 9.58 -2.39
CA MET A 339 -14.93 8.87 -3.62
C MET A 339 -14.08 9.77 -4.51
N ASP A 340 -13.07 9.20 -5.15
CA ASP A 340 -12.28 9.89 -6.16
C ASP A 340 -12.13 9.03 -7.42
N ARG A 341 -12.45 9.61 -8.58
CA ARG A 341 -12.39 8.96 -9.90
C ARG A 341 -11.10 9.25 -10.67
N GLY A 342 -10.21 10.05 -10.10
CA GLY A 342 -8.99 10.51 -10.74
C GLY A 342 -9.24 11.68 -11.69
N SER A 343 -8.31 12.62 -11.70
CA SER A 343 -8.29 13.77 -12.61
C SER A 343 -7.10 13.63 -13.54
N TYR A 344 -7.38 13.60 -14.84
CA TYR A 344 -6.34 13.56 -15.87
C TYR A 344 -6.03 14.97 -16.35
N ASP A 345 -4.76 15.34 -16.27
CA ASP A 345 -4.27 16.60 -16.83
C ASP A 345 -3.75 16.35 -18.25
N THR A 346 -4.36 17.02 -19.23
CA THR A 346 -4.00 16.91 -20.65
C THR A 346 -2.68 17.59 -20.99
N GLU A 347 -2.21 18.53 -20.18
CA GLU A 347 -0.95 19.24 -20.44
C GLU A 347 0.26 18.43 -19.94
N THR A 348 0.14 17.85 -18.74
CA THR A 348 1.23 17.06 -18.13
C THR A 348 1.14 15.56 -18.44
N GLU A 349 0.02 15.10 -19.00
CA GLU A 349 -0.29 13.69 -19.26
C GLU A 349 -0.28 12.83 -17.99
N ILE A 350 -0.55 13.43 -16.83
CA ILE A 350 -0.55 12.76 -15.52
C ILE A 350 -1.98 12.53 -15.05
N LEU A 351 -2.28 11.29 -14.68
CA LEU A 351 -3.51 10.94 -13.97
C LEU A 351 -3.27 11.03 -12.46
N THR A 352 -4.05 11.86 -11.78
CA THR A 352 -3.91 12.09 -10.33
C THR A 352 -5.15 11.66 -9.58
N TYR A 353 -4.98 10.83 -8.55
CA TYR A 353 -6.00 10.58 -7.52
C TYR A 353 -5.58 11.28 -6.22
N ARG A 354 -6.50 11.99 -5.59
CA ARG A 354 -6.35 12.65 -4.29
C ARG A 354 -7.39 12.13 -3.32
N VAL A 355 -6.93 11.37 -2.34
CA VAL A 355 -7.79 10.75 -1.33
C VAL A 355 -7.47 11.29 0.05
N HIS A 356 -8.53 11.63 0.79
CA HIS A 356 -8.44 12.09 2.17
C HIS A 356 -8.92 10.99 3.11
N TYR A 357 -8.06 10.62 4.05
CA TYR A 357 -8.30 9.63 5.07
C TYR A 357 -8.39 10.32 6.43
N PRO A 358 -9.58 10.42 7.03
CA PRO A 358 -9.71 10.87 8.42
C PRO A 358 -8.89 9.96 9.32
N ILE A 359 -8.13 10.56 10.24
CA ILE A 359 -7.28 9.83 11.18
C ILE A 359 -7.57 10.30 12.61
N ASP A 360 -7.72 9.35 13.52
CA ASP A 360 -7.92 9.63 14.93
C ASP A 360 -6.59 9.72 15.70
N ARG A 361 -6.67 10.19 16.95
CA ARG A 361 -5.48 10.38 17.80
C ARG A 361 -4.80 9.05 18.17
N GLY A 362 -5.57 7.96 18.33
CA GLY A 362 -5.01 6.65 18.65
C GLY A 362 -4.20 6.10 17.48
N GLN A 363 -4.74 6.17 16.27
CA GLN A 363 -4.08 5.79 15.02
C GLN A 363 -2.81 6.61 14.78
N MET A 364 -2.84 7.92 15.05
CA MET A 364 -1.64 8.76 14.96
C MET A 364 -0.56 8.39 15.96
N ASN A 365 -0.93 7.99 17.18
CA ASN A 365 0.04 7.54 18.17
C ASN A 365 0.70 6.23 17.72
N LEU A 366 -0.09 5.27 17.21
CA LEU A 366 0.44 4.04 16.65
C LEU A 366 1.43 4.31 15.49
N LEU A 367 1.11 5.23 14.58
CA LEU A 367 1.99 5.64 13.48
C LEU A 367 3.25 6.39 13.92
N LYS A 368 3.28 6.94 15.14
CA LYS A 368 4.48 7.57 15.72
C LYS A 368 5.40 6.56 16.39
N GLU A 369 4.87 5.44 16.86
CA GLU A 369 5.61 4.44 17.63
C GLU A 369 6.48 3.54 16.74
N SER A 370 6.08 3.32 15.49
CA SER A 370 6.74 2.37 14.60
C SER A 370 6.69 2.79 13.14
N GLU A 371 7.79 2.51 12.44
CA GLU A 371 8.00 2.73 11.01
C GLU A 371 7.09 1.83 10.15
N VAL A 372 6.79 2.33 8.95
CA VAL A 372 5.86 1.67 8.01
C VAL A 372 6.61 0.87 6.96
N ASP A 373 6.24 -0.40 6.79
CA ASP A 373 6.81 -1.33 5.82
C ASP A 373 6.08 -1.26 4.46
N SER A 374 4.76 -1.42 4.48
CA SER A 374 3.95 -1.48 3.27
C SER A 374 2.56 -0.87 3.45
N ILE A 375 1.95 -0.50 2.32
CA ILE A 375 0.62 0.09 2.27
C ILE A 375 -0.22 -0.66 1.25
N LEU A 376 -1.36 -1.18 1.69
CA LEU A 376 -2.36 -1.84 0.87
C LEU A 376 -3.47 -0.85 0.53
N VAL A 377 -3.66 -0.59 -0.76
CA VAL A 377 -4.66 0.32 -1.30
C VAL A 377 -5.76 -0.49 -1.98
N PHE A 378 -7.02 -0.18 -1.66
CA PHE A 378 -8.19 -0.78 -2.29
C PHE A 378 -8.74 0.14 -3.38
N TRP A 379 -8.61 -0.34 -4.62
CA TRP A 379 -9.13 0.25 -5.84
C TRP A 379 -10.48 -0.38 -6.19
N SER A 380 -11.25 0.21 -7.10
CA SER A 380 -12.51 -0.40 -7.55
C SER A 380 -12.29 -1.71 -8.33
N THR A 381 -11.12 -1.88 -8.94
CA THR A 381 -10.75 -3.09 -9.69
C THR A 381 -10.13 -4.20 -8.83
N GLY A 382 -9.71 -3.89 -7.60
CA GLY A 382 -9.04 -4.85 -6.72
C GLY A 382 -8.23 -4.18 -5.61
N TYR A 383 -7.16 -4.83 -5.15
CA TYR A 383 -6.24 -4.27 -4.16
C TYR A 383 -4.80 -4.44 -4.62
N GLU A 384 -3.94 -3.51 -4.24
CA GLU A 384 -2.50 -3.60 -4.51
C GLU A 384 -1.71 -3.17 -3.28
N GLU A 385 -0.62 -3.89 -3.00
CA GLU A 385 0.28 -3.62 -1.88
C GLU A 385 1.57 -2.97 -2.39
N TYR A 386 1.91 -1.81 -1.84
CA TYR A 386 3.10 -1.05 -2.20
C TYR A 386 4.08 -1.02 -1.04
N GLN A 387 5.36 -1.25 -1.33
CA GLN A 387 6.44 -1.11 -0.37
C GLN A 387 6.75 0.37 -0.13
N VAL A 388 6.94 0.74 1.13
CA VAL A 388 7.26 2.12 1.52
C VAL A 388 8.77 2.28 1.61
N TYR A 389 9.32 3.27 0.90
CA TYR A 389 10.74 3.58 0.97
C TYR A 389 11.06 4.63 2.03
N GLN A 390 10.11 5.53 2.32
CA GLN A 390 10.27 6.56 3.34
C GLN A 390 9.66 6.12 4.68
N LEU A 391 10.40 5.30 5.42
CA LEU A 391 9.97 4.68 6.68
C LEU A 391 9.53 5.71 7.74
N ASP A 392 10.27 6.84 7.82
CA ASP A 392 10.02 7.90 8.81
C ASP A 392 8.93 8.90 8.41
N PHE A 393 8.27 8.71 7.26
CA PHE A 393 7.32 9.69 6.72
C PHE A 393 6.24 10.06 7.75
N PHE A 394 5.61 9.05 8.37
CA PHE A 394 4.50 9.25 9.28
C PHE A 394 4.95 9.90 10.59
N ILE A 395 6.05 9.42 11.16
CA ILE A 395 6.65 9.96 12.38
C ILE A 395 6.95 11.45 12.20
N ASN A 396 7.69 11.80 11.13
CA ASN A 396 8.09 13.17 10.87
C ASN A 396 6.90 14.10 10.61
N GLN A 397 5.94 13.68 9.78
CA GLN A 397 4.78 14.50 9.44
C GLN A 397 3.86 14.73 10.65
N ILE A 398 3.60 13.68 11.44
CA ILE A 398 2.73 13.78 12.61
C ILE A 398 3.37 14.66 13.68
N THR A 399 4.65 14.45 13.98
CA THR A 399 5.39 15.28 14.94
C THR A 399 5.45 16.74 14.48
N CYS A 400 5.55 16.99 13.17
CA CYS A 400 5.52 18.34 12.62
C CYS A 400 4.14 19.01 12.79
N LEU A 401 3.04 18.26 12.61
CA LEU A 401 1.68 18.79 12.77
C LEU A 401 1.32 19.10 14.24
N GLU A 402 1.89 18.37 15.20
CA GLU A 402 1.59 18.50 16.63
C GLU A 402 2.43 19.58 17.35
N LYS A 403 3.47 20.12 16.70
CA LYS A 403 4.20 21.30 17.20
C LYS A 403 3.30 22.54 17.16
#